data_AF-A0A968UE49-F1
#
_entry.id   AF-A0A968UE49-F1
#
_cell.length_a   1.000
_cell.length_b   1.000
_cell.length_c   1.000
_cell.angle_alpha   90.00
_cell.angle_beta   90.00
_cell.angle_gamma   90.00
#
_symmetry.space_group_name_H-M   'P 1'
#
loop_
_entity.id
_entity.type
_entity.pdbx_description
1 polymer ?
#
loop_
_entity_poly.entity_id
_entity_poly.type
_entity_poly.pdbx_seq_one_letter_code
_entity_poly.pdbx_strand_id
1 'polypeptide(L)'
;MVTNNQSIKTVHLFVTSLGNHFMIEIAEIFHEGFKNNGVESQIKVDQRPSTHPEPGLIQIVIAPHEFFNLFLEQNLNSREKLNDFAKAVYLLNTEQPGTPWFEMTCHRAKFSLGVLDIAKNTALEYRQRGIMAVHAPLGYASCFEAGVDPHLLPDRNFELLFLGSISAKRDLFISQHAALFNRYQSKIVITRVKKPRFSHTAGFLPIKNGIVYFVQAKS
;
A
#
# COMPACT_ATOMS: atom_id res chain seq x y z
N MET A 1 -7.90 -27.18 21.09
CA MET A 1 -8.28 -25.79 20.77
C MET A 1 -9.14 -25.84 19.52
N VAL A 2 -10.35 -25.28 19.59
CA VAL A 2 -11.32 -25.31 18.49
C VAL A 2 -10.79 -24.44 17.35
N THR A 3 -10.19 -25.05 16.33
CA THR A 3 -10.00 -24.40 15.02
C THR A 3 -11.38 -24.34 14.38
N ASN A 4 -12.10 -23.25 14.61
CA ASN A 4 -13.33 -22.97 13.89
C ASN A 4 -12.90 -22.67 12.45
N ASN A 5 -12.82 -23.71 11.61
CA ASN A 5 -12.55 -23.62 10.18
C ASN A 5 -13.79 -23.03 9.50
N GLN A 6 -14.09 -21.76 9.77
CA GLN A 6 -14.95 -21.01 8.89
C GLN A 6 -14.17 -20.79 7.60
N SER A 7 -14.63 -21.39 6.51
CA SER A 7 -14.03 -21.13 5.20
C SER A 7 -14.19 -19.65 4.90
N ILE A 8 -13.10 -18.98 4.59
CA ILE A 8 -13.12 -17.58 4.12
C ILE A 8 -13.91 -17.57 2.81
N LYS A 9 -15.03 -16.85 2.79
CA LYS A 9 -15.88 -16.75 1.59
C LYS A 9 -15.62 -15.46 0.83
N THR A 10 -15.49 -14.36 1.57
CA THR A 10 -15.42 -13.01 1.01
C THR A 10 -14.39 -12.17 1.76
N VAL A 11 -13.71 -11.29 1.03
CA VAL A 11 -12.75 -10.31 1.54
C VAL A 11 -13.14 -8.90 1.08
N HIS A 12 -13.28 -7.97 2.01
CA HIS A 12 -13.39 -6.54 1.70
C HIS A 12 -12.07 -5.83 1.99
N LEU A 13 -11.57 -5.12 0.98
CA LEU A 13 -10.35 -4.31 1.05
C LEU A 13 -10.74 -2.84 1.16
N PHE A 14 -10.51 -2.23 2.32
CA PHE A 14 -10.85 -0.85 2.60
C PHE A 14 -9.63 0.04 2.38
N VAL A 15 -9.80 1.08 1.56
CA VAL A 15 -8.78 2.06 1.22
C VAL A 15 -9.41 3.44 1.14
N THR A 16 -8.64 4.50 1.30
CA THR A 16 -9.14 5.87 1.15
C THR A 16 -8.59 6.55 -0.09
N SER A 17 -9.42 7.35 -0.77
CA SER A 17 -8.97 8.20 -1.88
C SER A 17 -8.20 9.45 -1.41
N LEU A 18 -8.24 9.77 -0.11
CA LEU A 18 -7.56 10.92 0.50
C LEU A 18 -6.05 10.70 0.68
N GLY A 19 -5.62 9.44 0.60
CA GLY A 19 -4.24 9.01 0.75
C GLY A 19 -3.45 8.99 -0.56
N ASN A 20 -2.30 8.33 -0.55
CA ASN A 20 -1.53 8.14 -1.79
C ASN A 20 -2.27 7.18 -2.74
N HIS A 21 -2.33 7.54 -4.03
CA HIS A 21 -3.07 6.75 -5.03
C HIS A 21 -2.59 5.30 -5.11
N PHE A 22 -1.31 5.05 -4.90
CA PHE A 22 -0.76 3.70 -4.96
C PHE A 22 -1.30 2.75 -3.89
N MET A 23 -1.97 3.25 -2.84
CA MET A 23 -2.66 2.38 -1.89
C MET A 23 -3.88 1.70 -2.51
N ILE A 24 -4.55 2.36 -3.47
CA ILE A 24 -5.63 1.75 -4.27
C ILE A 24 -5.03 0.68 -5.17
N GLU A 25 -3.89 0.94 -5.77
CA GLU A 25 -3.22 0.00 -6.66
C GLU A 25 -2.70 -1.23 -5.87
N ILE A 26 -2.23 -1.04 -4.63
CA ILE A 26 -1.96 -2.16 -3.71
C ILE A 26 -3.25 -2.95 -3.40
N ALA A 27 -4.39 -2.27 -3.23
CA ALA A 27 -5.68 -2.94 -3.07
C ALA A 27 -6.03 -3.82 -4.27
N GLU A 28 -5.75 -3.35 -5.49
CA GLU A 28 -5.96 -4.10 -6.73
C GLU A 28 -5.08 -5.35 -6.80
N ILE A 29 -3.82 -5.29 -6.35
CA ILE A 29 -2.93 -6.46 -6.25
C ILE A 29 -3.53 -7.53 -5.34
N PHE A 30 -3.96 -7.14 -4.13
CA PHE A 30 -4.55 -8.09 -3.19
C PHE A 30 -5.91 -8.60 -3.69
N HIS A 31 -6.73 -7.73 -4.29
CA HIS A 31 -8.02 -8.08 -4.86
C HIS A 31 -7.89 -9.19 -5.91
N GLU A 32 -6.98 -9.02 -6.87
CA GLU A 32 -6.71 -10.01 -7.90
C GLU A 32 -6.13 -11.30 -7.29
N GLY A 33 -5.21 -11.17 -6.33
CA GLY A 33 -4.66 -12.31 -5.60
C GLY A 33 -5.73 -13.17 -4.91
N PHE A 34 -6.69 -12.54 -4.22
CA PHE A 34 -7.82 -13.26 -3.59
C PHE A 34 -8.71 -13.94 -4.64
N LYS A 35 -9.07 -13.22 -5.72
CA LYS A 35 -9.91 -13.78 -6.79
C LYS A 35 -9.25 -14.98 -7.47
N ASN A 36 -7.95 -14.90 -7.74
CA ASN A 36 -7.19 -16.00 -8.35
C ASN A 36 -7.09 -17.23 -7.46
N ASN A 37 -7.34 -17.09 -6.15
CA ASN A 37 -7.42 -18.19 -5.19
C ASN A 37 -8.88 -18.59 -4.85
N GLY A 38 -9.85 -18.18 -5.67
CA GLY A 38 -11.26 -18.56 -5.51
C GLY A 38 -11.99 -17.87 -4.36
N VAL A 39 -11.43 -16.79 -3.80
CA VAL A 39 -12.06 -15.99 -2.74
C VAL A 39 -12.72 -14.76 -3.36
N GLU A 40 -13.99 -14.52 -3.04
CA GLU A 40 -14.65 -13.30 -3.49
C GLU A 40 -13.98 -12.09 -2.84
N SER A 41 -13.66 -11.06 -3.63
CA SER A 41 -13.00 -9.86 -3.13
C SER A 41 -13.70 -8.61 -3.64
N GLN A 42 -13.76 -7.56 -2.82
CA GLN A 42 -14.27 -6.25 -3.22
C GLN A 42 -13.40 -5.14 -2.64
N ILE A 43 -13.05 -4.15 -3.46
CA ILE A 43 -12.40 -2.92 -3.02
C ILE A 43 -13.47 -1.92 -2.60
N LYS A 44 -13.31 -1.35 -1.41
CA LYS A 44 -14.24 -0.45 -0.74
C LYS A 44 -13.53 0.89 -0.50
N VAL A 45 -13.57 1.76 -1.49
CA VAL A 45 -12.97 3.11 -1.43
C VAL A 45 -13.87 4.03 -0.60
N ASP A 46 -13.29 4.70 0.40
CA ASP A 46 -13.97 5.68 1.28
C ASP A 46 -15.29 5.14 1.87
N GLN A 47 -15.29 3.86 2.23
CA GLN A 47 -16.38 3.19 2.93
C GLN A 47 -15.90 2.71 4.28
N ARG A 48 -16.80 2.67 5.26
CA ARG A 48 -16.47 2.23 6.63
C ARG A 48 -16.60 0.71 6.72
N PRO A 49 -15.65 0.00 7.36
CA PRO A 49 -15.84 -1.41 7.68
C PRO A 49 -16.97 -1.59 8.69
N SER A 50 -17.58 -2.77 8.71
CA SER A 50 -18.51 -3.15 9.78
C SER A 50 -17.74 -3.43 11.06
N THR A 51 -18.26 -2.98 12.21
CA THR A 51 -17.75 -3.41 13.53
C THR A 51 -18.21 -4.82 13.91
N HIS A 52 -19.17 -5.37 13.17
CA HIS A 52 -19.74 -6.71 13.34
C HIS A 52 -19.85 -7.39 11.96
N PRO A 53 -18.73 -7.85 11.38
CA PRO A 53 -18.76 -8.53 10.09
C PRO A 53 -19.52 -9.85 10.18
N GLU A 54 -20.23 -10.20 9.10
CA GLU A 54 -20.88 -11.50 8.97
C GLU A 54 -19.85 -12.65 9.02
N PRO A 55 -20.24 -13.83 9.51
CA PRO A 55 -19.35 -14.98 9.54
C PRO A 55 -18.78 -15.33 8.15
N GLY A 56 -17.46 -15.49 8.06
CA GLY A 56 -16.75 -15.78 6.81
C GLY A 56 -16.38 -14.56 5.95
N LEU A 57 -16.74 -13.34 6.38
CA LEU A 57 -16.25 -12.08 5.80
C LEU A 57 -14.97 -11.61 6.51
N ILE A 58 -13.89 -11.47 5.75
CA ILE A 58 -12.67 -10.80 6.21
C ILE A 58 -12.69 -9.34 5.75
N GLN A 59 -12.29 -8.44 6.65
CA GLN A 59 -12.13 -7.02 6.35
C GLN A 59 -10.66 -6.63 6.54
N ILE A 60 -10.05 -6.02 5.52
CA ILE A 60 -8.65 -5.59 5.55
C ILE A 60 -8.58 -4.11 5.26
N VAL A 61 -7.98 -3.33 6.16
CA VAL A 61 -7.71 -1.89 5.94
C VAL A 61 -6.30 -1.73 5.39
N ILE A 62 -6.19 -1.08 4.24
CA ILE A 62 -4.94 -0.80 3.53
C ILE A 62 -4.43 0.58 3.94
N ALA A 63 -3.11 0.68 4.14
CA ALA A 63 -2.45 1.89 4.63
C ALA A 63 -3.16 2.48 5.87
N PRO A 64 -3.12 1.78 7.01
CA PRO A 64 -3.95 2.14 8.17
C PRO A 64 -3.73 3.57 8.65
N HIS A 65 -2.50 4.07 8.60
CA HIS A 65 -2.17 5.44 8.94
C HIS A 65 -2.83 6.49 8.01
N GLU A 66 -3.18 6.14 6.78
CA GLU A 66 -3.98 6.99 5.89
C GLU A 66 -5.48 6.76 6.14
N PHE A 67 -5.94 5.51 6.10
CA PHE A 67 -7.37 5.19 6.20
C PHE A 67 -7.98 5.67 7.52
N PHE A 68 -7.35 5.38 8.66
CA PHE A 68 -7.92 5.76 9.96
C PHE A 68 -7.88 7.27 10.18
N ASN A 69 -6.80 7.94 9.79
CA ASN A 69 -6.57 9.34 10.14
C ASN A 69 -7.14 10.33 9.13
N LEU A 70 -7.06 10.01 7.83
CA LEU A 70 -7.55 10.90 6.78
C LEU A 70 -9.03 10.70 6.52
N PHE A 71 -9.52 9.45 6.61
CA PHE A 71 -10.91 9.12 6.30
C PHE A 71 -11.74 8.80 7.54
N LEU A 72 -11.45 7.69 8.25
CA LEU A 72 -12.40 7.15 9.22
C LEU A 72 -12.67 8.13 10.37
N GLU A 73 -11.63 8.73 10.94
CA GLU A 73 -11.74 9.69 12.05
C GLU A 73 -12.63 10.90 11.71
N GLN A 74 -12.58 11.37 10.46
CA GLN A 74 -13.40 12.50 9.98
C GLN A 74 -14.86 12.10 9.72
N ASN A 75 -15.15 10.79 9.67
CA ASN A 75 -16.45 10.25 9.29
C ASN A 75 -17.12 9.44 10.41
N LEU A 76 -16.61 9.55 11.65
CA LEU A 76 -17.27 8.98 12.82
C LEU A 76 -18.35 9.92 13.35
N ASN A 77 -19.44 9.34 13.83
CA ASN A 77 -20.36 10.08 14.70
C ASN A 77 -19.87 10.08 16.16
N SER A 78 -20.46 10.94 16.99
CA SER A 78 -20.02 11.16 18.39
C SER A 78 -20.12 9.93 19.31
N ARG A 79 -20.83 8.87 18.90
CA ARG A 79 -21.00 7.63 19.67
C ARG A 79 -20.04 6.53 19.24
N GLU A 80 -19.42 6.66 18.07
CA GLU A 80 -18.51 5.67 17.51
C GLU A 80 -17.07 5.91 17.98
N LYS A 81 -16.28 4.82 18.09
CA LYS A 81 -14.87 4.88 18.46
C LYS A 81 -14.04 4.16 17.40
N LEU A 82 -12.92 4.76 17.01
CA LEU A 82 -11.96 4.16 16.04
C LEU A 82 -11.56 2.74 16.44
N ASN A 83 -11.39 2.48 17.74
CA ASN A 83 -10.98 1.17 18.24
C ASN A 83 -12.03 0.07 18.00
N ASP A 84 -13.30 0.41 17.87
CA ASP A 84 -14.34 -0.61 17.60
C ASP A 84 -14.26 -1.10 16.15
N PHE A 85 -13.90 -0.23 15.21
CA PHE A 85 -13.57 -0.62 13.84
C PHE A 85 -12.25 -1.39 13.78
N ALA A 86 -11.22 -0.92 14.50
CA ALA A 86 -9.92 -1.59 14.52
C ALA A 86 -10.04 -3.06 14.94
N LYS A 87 -10.85 -3.36 15.98
CA LYS A 87 -11.12 -4.73 16.46
C LYS A 87 -11.75 -5.68 15.44
N ALA A 88 -12.36 -5.14 14.38
CA ALA A 88 -13.11 -5.92 13.39
C ALA A 88 -12.36 -6.09 12.06
N VAL A 89 -11.10 -5.65 11.97
CA VAL A 89 -10.32 -5.67 10.73
C VAL A 89 -8.91 -6.24 10.94
N TYR A 90 -8.36 -6.78 9.86
CA TYR A 90 -6.92 -6.91 9.67
C TYR A 90 -6.36 -5.62 9.06
N LEU A 91 -5.08 -5.39 9.24
CA LEU A 91 -4.38 -4.22 8.68
C LEU A 91 -3.38 -4.68 7.63
N LEU A 92 -3.37 -4.07 6.44
CA LEU A 92 -2.31 -4.23 5.45
C LEU A 92 -1.35 -3.03 5.51
N ASN A 93 -0.18 -3.24 6.13
CA ASN A 93 0.82 -2.20 6.33
C ASN A 93 1.88 -2.19 5.20
N THR A 94 2.29 -0.97 4.86
CA THR A 94 3.34 -0.67 3.85
C THR A 94 4.48 0.18 4.43
N GLU A 95 4.36 0.60 5.69
CA GLU A 95 5.27 1.53 6.35
C GLU A 95 6.44 0.84 7.04
N GLN A 96 7.54 1.55 7.23
CA GLN A 96 8.77 1.01 7.81
C GLN A 96 8.94 1.34 9.29
N PRO A 97 9.56 0.45 10.08
CA PRO A 97 9.93 0.75 11.46
C PRO A 97 10.74 2.04 11.58
N GLY A 98 10.48 2.80 12.65
CA GLY A 98 11.14 4.09 12.90
C GLY A 98 10.53 5.27 12.13
N THR A 99 9.46 5.08 11.36
CA THR A 99 8.67 6.21 10.81
C THR A 99 7.48 6.54 11.72
N PRO A 100 7.03 7.81 11.77
CA PRO A 100 5.80 8.17 12.48
C PRO A 100 4.57 7.37 12.02
N TRP A 101 4.48 7.08 10.72
CA TRP A 101 3.37 6.35 10.12
C TRP A 101 3.28 4.89 10.56
N PHE A 102 4.44 4.24 10.72
CA PHE A 102 4.50 2.91 11.28
C PHE A 102 4.07 2.89 12.75
N GLU A 103 4.49 3.87 13.55
CA GLU A 103 4.10 3.96 14.96
C GLU A 103 2.59 4.24 15.12
N MET A 104 2.02 5.08 14.26
CA MET A 104 0.57 5.29 14.18
C MET A 104 -0.17 3.99 13.84
N THR A 105 0.34 3.23 12.87
CA THR A 105 -0.21 1.92 12.53
C THR A 105 -0.09 0.94 13.69
N CYS A 106 1.05 0.91 14.40
CA CYS A 106 1.25 0.07 15.58
C CYS A 106 0.22 0.36 16.68
N HIS A 107 -0.11 1.62 16.91
CA HIS A 107 -1.11 1.99 17.91
C HIS A 107 -2.49 1.39 17.59
N ARG A 108 -2.88 1.35 16.32
CA ARG A 108 -4.13 0.69 15.88
C ARG A 108 -4.01 -0.83 15.85
N ALA A 109 -2.86 -1.35 15.42
CA ALA A 109 -2.62 -2.78 15.28
C ALA A 109 -2.79 -3.56 16.59
N LYS A 110 -2.51 -2.94 17.74
CA LYS A 110 -2.75 -3.52 19.08
C LYS A 110 -4.19 -3.95 19.33
N PHE A 111 -5.15 -3.33 18.64
CA PHE A 111 -6.57 -3.66 18.77
C PHE A 111 -7.08 -4.51 17.61
N SER A 112 -6.31 -4.64 16.52
CA SER A 112 -6.73 -5.31 15.30
C SER A 112 -6.67 -6.83 15.39
N LEU A 113 -7.31 -7.51 14.43
CA LEU A 113 -7.25 -8.97 14.30
C LEU A 113 -5.85 -9.47 13.91
N GLY A 114 -5.02 -8.59 13.33
CA GLY A 114 -3.66 -8.87 12.93
C GLY A 114 -3.18 -7.96 11.81
N VAL A 115 -1.91 -8.08 11.47
CA VAL A 115 -1.26 -7.27 10.43
C VAL A 115 -0.74 -8.17 9.32
N LEU A 116 -1.13 -7.86 8.08
CA LEU A 116 -0.40 -8.27 6.89
C LEU A 116 0.60 -7.17 6.58
N ASP A 117 1.86 -7.53 6.38
CA ASP A 117 2.89 -6.56 6.03
C ASP A 117 3.62 -7.00 4.76
N ILE A 118 3.84 -6.07 3.84
CA ILE A 118 4.52 -6.37 2.57
C ILE A 118 6.01 -6.67 2.75
N ALA A 119 6.61 -6.23 3.86
CA ALA A 119 8.02 -6.36 4.15
C ALA A 119 8.28 -7.33 5.33
N LYS A 120 9.18 -8.28 5.11
CA LYS A 120 9.48 -9.34 6.09
C LYS A 120 10.02 -8.80 7.41
N ASN A 121 10.90 -7.80 7.34
CA ASN A 121 11.49 -7.15 8.52
C ASN A 121 10.44 -6.39 9.34
N THR A 122 9.52 -5.69 8.69
CA THR A 122 8.43 -4.99 9.39
C THR A 122 7.44 -5.98 10.02
N ALA A 123 7.10 -7.08 9.33
CA ALA A 123 6.30 -8.15 9.94
C ALA A 123 6.97 -8.75 11.20
N LEU A 124 8.30 -8.87 11.20
CA LEU A 124 9.07 -9.32 12.37
C LEU A 124 8.98 -8.30 13.51
N GLU A 125 9.10 -7.01 13.22
CA GLU A 125 8.96 -5.93 14.21
C GLU A 125 7.58 -5.97 14.89
N TYR A 126 6.48 -6.16 14.14
CA TYR A 126 5.15 -6.34 14.75
C TYR A 126 5.09 -7.53 15.70
N ARG A 127 5.66 -8.67 15.30
CA ARG A 127 5.68 -9.88 16.14
C ARG A 127 6.51 -9.67 17.41
N GLN A 128 7.64 -8.96 17.31
CA GLN A 128 8.45 -8.60 18.49
C GLN A 128 7.68 -7.70 19.47
N ARG A 129 6.73 -6.91 18.96
CA ARG A 129 5.81 -6.08 19.75
C ARG A 129 4.56 -6.83 20.25
N GLY A 130 4.49 -8.15 20.07
CA GLY A 130 3.37 -8.99 20.51
C GLY A 130 2.12 -8.89 19.64
N ILE A 131 2.23 -8.34 18.43
CA ILE A 131 1.14 -8.20 17.47
C ILE A 131 1.19 -9.37 16.48
N MET A 132 0.07 -10.06 16.28
CA MET A 132 -0.04 -11.10 15.25
C MET A 132 0.21 -10.47 13.87
N ALA A 133 1.26 -10.93 13.19
CA ALA A 133 1.60 -10.41 11.88
C ALA A 133 2.12 -11.49 10.92
N VAL A 134 1.73 -11.37 9.66
CA VAL A 134 2.13 -12.23 8.55
C VAL A 134 2.86 -11.39 7.51
N HIS A 135 3.95 -11.93 6.97
CA HIS A 135 4.59 -11.33 5.80
C HIS A 135 3.77 -11.71 4.56
N ALA A 136 3.20 -10.71 3.90
CA ALA A 136 2.37 -10.82 2.71
C ALA A 136 3.00 -10.00 1.58
N PRO A 137 4.05 -10.52 0.92
CA PRO A 137 4.76 -9.78 -0.12
C PRO A 137 3.82 -9.38 -1.25
N LEU A 138 4.05 -8.21 -1.84
CA LEU A 138 3.35 -7.82 -3.06
C LEU A 138 3.70 -8.80 -4.17
N GLY A 139 2.65 -9.31 -4.80
CA GLY A 139 2.74 -10.09 -6.03
C GLY A 139 2.59 -9.19 -7.24
N TYR A 140 1.91 -9.74 -8.24
CA TYR A 140 1.61 -9.08 -9.50
C TYR A 140 0.09 -9.07 -9.72
N ALA A 141 -0.41 -8.04 -10.40
CA ALA A 141 -1.79 -7.96 -10.88
C ALA A 141 -1.82 -7.64 -12.37
N SER A 142 -2.47 -8.51 -13.13
CA SER A 142 -2.62 -8.39 -14.58
C SER A 142 -3.48 -7.20 -15.00
N CYS A 143 -4.33 -6.68 -14.10
CA CYS A 143 -5.11 -5.47 -14.37
C CYS A 143 -4.26 -4.25 -14.73
N PHE A 144 -2.97 -4.24 -14.37
CA PHE A 144 -2.03 -3.17 -14.69
C PHE A 144 -1.47 -3.22 -16.11
N GLU A 145 -1.59 -4.35 -16.78
CA GLU A 145 -1.23 -4.51 -18.20
C GLU A 145 -2.45 -4.45 -19.10
N ALA A 146 -3.66 -4.49 -18.53
CA ALA A 146 -4.90 -4.52 -19.29
C ALA A 146 -5.04 -3.28 -20.19
N GLY A 147 -5.17 -3.53 -21.51
CA GLY A 147 -5.33 -2.48 -22.52
C GLY A 147 -4.03 -1.84 -22.99
N VAL A 148 -2.86 -2.35 -22.57
CA VAL A 148 -1.58 -2.00 -23.17
C VAL A 148 -1.24 -3.05 -24.22
N ASP A 149 -1.18 -2.65 -25.49
CA ASP A 149 -0.56 -3.47 -26.52
C ASP A 149 0.97 -3.24 -26.46
N PRO A 150 1.77 -4.27 -26.10
CA PRO A 150 3.22 -4.13 -26.04
C PRO A 150 3.85 -3.67 -27.36
N HIS A 151 3.19 -3.95 -28.48
CA HIS A 151 3.63 -3.57 -29.83
C HIS A 151 3.29 -2.13 -30.20
N LEU A 152 2.42 -1.45 -29.43
CA LEU A 152 2.06 -0.05 -29.61
C LEU A 152 2.72 0.87 -28.57
N LEU A 153 3.64 0.34 -27.75
CA LEU A 153 4.41 1.15 -26.83
C LEU A 153 5.35 2.09 -27.63
N PRO A 154 5.41 3.38 -27.27
CA PRO A 154 6.31 4.30 -27.93
C PRO A 154 7.76 3.91 -27.69
N ASP A 155 8.62 4.21 -28.67
CA ASP A 155 10.06 4.06 -28.50
C ASP A 155 10.55 4.83 -27.27
N ARG A 156 11.37 4.15 -26.46
CA ARG A 156 11.95 4.74 -25.25
C ARG A 156 13.20 5.53 -25.63
N ASN A 157 13.14 6.85 -25.45
CA ASN A 157 14.26 7.77 -25.65
C ASN A 157 15.18 7.90 -24.42
N PHE A 158 15.26 6.85 -23.59
CA PHE A 158 16.14 6.80 -22.42
C PHE A 158 16.64 5.37 -22.19
N GLU A 159 17.90 5.21 -21.79
CA GLU A 159 18.48 3.89 -21.51
C GLU A 159 18.42 3.57 -20.01
N LEU A 160 18.39 4.60 -19.16
CA LEU A 160 18.29 4.48 -17.71
C LEU A 160 17.13 5.31 -17.18
N LEU A 161 16.28 4.67 -16.38
CA LEU A 161 15.19 5.33 -15.66
C LEU A 161 15.45 5.26 -14.15
N PHE A 162 15.71 6.40 -13.53
CA PHE A 162 15.66 6.53 -12.09
C PHE A 162 14.35 7.16 -11.70
N LEU A 163 13.64 6.46 -10.84
CA LEU A 163 12.47 6.92 -10.18
C LEU A 163 12.91 6.97 -8.70
N GLY A 164 12.62 8.05 -7.97
CA GLY A 164 12.81 8.04 -6.51
C GLY A 164 12.36 9.28 -5.78
N SER A 165 12.23 9.19 -4.46
CA SER A 165 12.24 10.37 -3.61
C SER A 165 13.66 10.91 -3.45
N ILE A 166 13.84 12.22 -3.25
CA ILE A 166 15.17 12.78 -2.95
C ILE A 166 15.52 12.60 -1.46
N SER A 167 16.78 12.26 -1.20
CA SER A 167 17.42 12.34 0.12
C SER A 167 18.81 12.94 -0.05
N ALA A 168 19.41 13.46 1.02
CA ALA A 168 20.77 14.03 0.93
C ALA A 168 21.79 13.01 0.37
N LYS A 169 21.67 11.74 0.74
CA LYS A 169 22.52 10.66 0.21
C LYS A 169 22.29 10.42 -1.29
N ARG A 170 21.03 10.39 -1.74
CA ARG A 170 20.69 10.18 -3.17
C ARG A 170 21.07 11.39 -4.01
N ASP A 171 20.87 12.59 -3.49
CA ASP A 171 21.27 13.84 -4.14
C ASP A 171 22.77 13.86 -4.38
N LEU A 172 23.56 13.62 -3.32
CA LEU A 172 25.01 13.52 -3.40
C LEU A 172 25.45 12.43 -4.39
N PHE A 173 24.84 11.24 -4.34
CA PHE A 173 25.15 10.15 -5.25
C PHE A 173 24.87 10.54 -6.71
N ILE A 174 23.71 11.12 -7.01
CA ILE A 174 23.34 11.54 -8.36
C ILE A 174 24.30 12.64 -8.86
N SER A 175 24.60 13.64 -8.03
CA SER A 175 25.52 14.72 -8.37
C SER A 175 26.94 14.22 -8.63
N GLN A 176 27.47 13.32 -7.80
CA GLN A 176 28.82 12.76 -7.96
C GLN A 176 28.95 11.88 -9.20
N HIS A 177 27.85 11.31 -9.69
CA HIS A 177 27.83 10.42 -10.86
C HIS A 177 27.14 11.06 -12.06
N ALA A 178 27.01 12.39 -12.12
CA ALA A 178 26.29 13.08 -13.21
C ALA A 178 26.80 12.70 -14.61
N ALA A 179 28.12 12.51 -14.77
CA ALA A 179 28.71 12.06 -16.03
C ALA A 179 28.24 10.66 -16.47
N LEU A 180 28.01 9.75 -15.52
CA LEU A 180 27.45 8.42 -15.77
C LEU A 180 26.01 8.54 -16.28
N PHE A 181 25.17 9.30 -15.58
CA PHE A 181 23.77 9.49 -15.97
C PHE A 181 23.61 10.20 -17.32
N ASN A 182 24.48 11.18 -17.61
CA ASN A 182 24.51 11.84 -18.91
C ASN A 182 24.91 10.89 -20.05
N ARG A 183 25.81 9.93 -19.78
CA ARG A 183 26.24 8.95 -20.77
C ARG A 183 25.10 8.03 -21.23
N TYR A 184 24.20 7.62 -20.31
CA TYR A 184 23.15 6.64 -20.57
C TYR A 184 21.78 7.26 -20.90
N GLN A 185 21.74 8.47 -21.47
CA GLN A 185 20.51 9.22 -21.75
C GLN A 185 19.45 9.08 -20.64
N SER A 186 19.86 9.35 -19.39
CA SER A 186 19.07 8.95 -18.24
C SER A 186 17.85 9.85 -18.04
N LYS A 187 16.70 9.25 -17.73
CA LYS A 187 15.51 9.95 -17.23
C LYS A 187 15.45 9.80 -15.71
N ILE A 188 15.63 10.91 -15.00
CA ILE A 188 15.62 10.94 -13.53
C ILE A 188 14.36 11.69 -13.08
N VAL A 189 13.37 10.98 -12.55
CA VAL A 189 12.15 11.58 -11.98
C VAL A 189 12.24 11.54 -10.47
N ILE A 190 12.45 12.72 -9.89
CA ILE A 190 12.60 12.91 -8.46
C ILE A 190 11.31 13.45 -7.88
N THR A 191 10.79 12.79 -6.85
CA THR A 191 9.63 13.27 -6.10
C THR A 191 10.04 13.80 -4.73
N ARG A 192 9.38 14.87 -4.29
CA ARG A 192 9.45 15.33 -2.90
C ARG A 192 8.22 14.82 -2.17
N VAL A 193 8.40 13.86 -1.27
CA VAL A 193 7.28 13.27 -0.50
C VAL A 193 6.96 14.19 0.67
N LYS A 194 6.19 15.26 0.40
CA LYS A 194 5.71 16.21 1.44
C LYS A 194 4.20 16.14 1.65
N LYS A 195 3.46 15.59 0.69
CA LYS A 195 2.00 15.46 0.66
C LYS A 195 1.63 14.17 -0.10
N PRO A 196 0.42 13.61 0.12
CA PRO A 196 -0.09 12.51 -0.69
C PRO A 196 -0.02 12.81 -2.19
N ARG A 197 0.24 11.77 -2.99
CA ARG A 197 0.34 11.84 -4.44
C ARG A 197 -0.88 11.20 -5.07
N PHE A 198 -1.59 11.98 -5.86
CA PHE A 198 -2.74 11.55 -6.63
C PHE A 198 -2.38 11.37 -8.10
N SER A 199 -3.24 10.69 -8.87
CA SER A 199 -3.06 10.47 -10.30
C SER A 199 -2.89 11.76 -11.12
N HIS A 200 -3.47 12.88 -10.65
CA HIS A 200 -3.36 14.19 -11.28
C HIS A 200 -2.15 15.02 -10.78
N THR A 201 -1.33 14.48 -9.87
CA THR A 201 -0.20 15.24 -9.33
C THR A 201 0.95 15.28 -10.33
N ALA A 202 1.55 16.46 -10.55
CA ALA A 202 2.72 16.59 -11.42
C ALA A 202 3.86 15.63 -11.01
N GLY A 203 4.38 14.90 -12.00
CA GLY A 203 5.39 13.85 -11.80
C GLY A 203 4.83 12.48 -11.42
N PHE A 204 3.50 12.32 -11.33
CA PHE A 204 2.86 11.00 -11.30
C PHE A 204 2.98 10.35 -12.68
N LEU A 205 3.50 9.12 -12.72
CA LEU A 205 3.61 8.34 -13.95
C LEU A 205 2.53 7.26 -13.89
N PRO A 206 1.44 7.38 -14.69
CA PRO A 206 0.37 6.41 -14.65
C PRO A 206 0.83 5.06 -15.20
N ILE A 207 0.32 3.99 -14.60
CA ILE A 207 0.59 2.59 -14.98
C ILE A 207 0.33 2.36 -16.48
N LYS A 208 -0.65 3.06 -17.07
CA LYS A 208 -1.03 2.95 -18.49
C LYS A 208 0.08 3.28 -19.49
N ASN A 209 1.24 3.79 -19.06
CA ASN A 209 2.40 4.09 -19.91
C ASN A 209 3.66 3.26 -19.59
N GLY A 210 3.52 2.11 -18.91
CA GLY A 210 4.64 1.24 -18.55
C GLY A 210 5.20 1.53 -17.15
N ILE A 211 4.97 0.57 -16.25
CA ILE A 211 5.22 0.47 -14.80
C ILE A 211 6.44 1.22 -14.23
N VAL A 212 6.33 1.82 -13.02
CA VAL A 212 7.18 1.59 -11.79
C VAL A 212 6.52 2.16 -10.52
N TYR A 213 6.52 1.39 -9.43
CA TYR A 213 6.18 1.80 -8.06
C TYR A 213 7.37 2.12 -7.17
N PHE A 214 7.10 2.97 -6.18
CA PHE A 214 7.99 3.29 -5.07
C PHE A 214 7.57 2.63 -3.77
N VAL A 215 8.41 1.74 -3.26
CA VAL A 215 8.54 1.55 -1.81
C VAL A 215 9.84 2.22 -1.40
N GLN A 216 9.75 3.31 -0.64
CA GLN A 216 10.94 3.99 -0.13
C GLN A 216 11.58 3.12 0.95
N ALA A 217 12.55 2.28 0.62
CA ALA A 217 13.50 1.75 1.61
C ALA A 217 14.38 2.91 2.13
N LYS A 218 14.23 3.27 3.41
CA LYS A 218 15.30 3.97 4.12
C LYS A 218 16.33 2.92 4.55
N SER A 219 17.55 3.10 4.06
CA SER A 219 18.79 2.46 4.56
C SER A 219 19.20 3.04 5.89
#